data_AF-A0A2D9Z4U7-F1
#
_entry.id   AF-A0A2D9Z4U7-F1
#
_cell.length_a   1.000
_cell.length_b   1.000
_cell.length_c   1.000
_cell.angle_alpha   90.00
_cell.angle_beta   90.00
_cell.angle_gamma   90.00
#
_symmetry.space_group_name_H-M   'P 1'
#
loop_
_entity.id
_entity.type
_entity.pdbx_description
1 polymer ?
#
loop_
_entity_poly.entity_id
_entity_poly.type
_entity_poly.pdbx_seq_one_letter_code
_entity_poly.pdbx_strand_id
1 'polypeptide(L)' 'MPQFTLICKDEDSTVTTKEFEAMLLNEVIDKTQDFLKGVGYVFEELHTQVYPLPQNDEITSLYRDVDN' A
#
# COMPACT_ATOMS: atom_id res chain seq x y z
N MET A 1 9.53 12.13 1.87
CA MET A 1 9.03 10.95 2.60
C MET A 1 7.62 10.73 2.09
N PRO A 2 7.29 9.57 1.48
CA PRO A 2 5.98 9.40 0.86
C PRO A 2 4.90 9.25 1.93
N GLN A 3 3.76 9.87 1.65
CA GLN A 3 2.59 9.89 2.52
C GLN A 3 1.50 9.01 1.90
N PHE A 4 0.87 8.19 2.73
CA PHE A 4 -0.16 7.24 2.32
C PHE A 4 -1.46 7.50 3.06
N THR A 5 -2.58 7.29 2.36
CA THR A 5 -3.94 7.38 2.93
C THR A 5 -4.71 6.12 2.53
N LEU A 6 -5.15 5.35 3.53
CA LEU A 6 -6.04 4.21 3.36
C LEU A 6 -7.46 4.61 3.77
N ILE A 7 -8.44 4.31 2.94
CA ILE A 7 -9.86 4.61 3.17
C ILE A 7 -10.66 3.33 2.97
N CYS A 8 -11.40 2.92 3.98
CA CYS A 8 -12.38 1.84 3.92
C CYS A 8 -13.78 2.45 4.13
N LYS A 9 -14.69 2.13 3.22
CA LYS A 9 -16.11 2.48 3.32
C LYS A 9 -16.88 1.19 3.42
N ASP A 10 -17.54 0.98 4.55
CA ASP A 10 -18.34 -0.22 4.82
C ASP A 10 -19.81 0.00 4.41
N GLU A 11 -20.61 -1.07 4.36
CA GLU A 11 -22.01 -1.09 3.94
C GLU A 11 -22.91 -0.26 4.86
N ASP A 12 -22.51 -0.07 6.12
CA ASP A 12 -23.18 0.77 7.12
C ASP A 12 -22.83 2.27 6.99
N SER A 13 -22.08 2.64 5.94
CA SER A 13 -21.53 3.99 5.71
C SER A 13 -20.46 4.43 6.71
N THR A 14 -19.92 3.52 7.54
CA THR A 14 -18.75 3.81 8.36
C THR A 14 -17.53 4.03 7.47
N VAL A 15 -16.85 5.16 7.69
CA VAL A 15 -15.61 5.51 6.98
C VAL A 15 -14.44 5.41 7.92
N THR A 16 -13.55 4.44 7.68
CA THR A 16 -12.30 4.30 8.40
C THR A 16 -11.16 4.86 7.55
N THR A 17 -10.47 5.87 8.08
CA THR A 17 -9.33 6.50 7.41
C THR A 17 -8.07 6.30 8.23
N LYS A 18 -6.96 5.92 7.57
CA LYS A 18 -5.64 5.83 8.19
C LYS A 18 -4.62 6.55 7.32
N GLU A 19 -3.93 7.49 7.92
CA GLU A 19 -2.83 8.23 7.31
C GLU A 19 -1.51 7.81 7.95
N PHE A 20 -0.48 7.60 7.14
CA PHE A 20 0.86 7.27 7.63
C PHE A 20 1.93 7.67 6.62
N GLU A 21 3.15 7.80 7.12
CA GLU A 21 4.36 7.98 6.33
C GLU A 21 5.23 6.75 6.49
N ALA A 22 5.88 6.32 5.40
CA ALA A 22 6.75 5.15 5.41
C ALA A 22 7.85 5.31 4.36
N MET A 23 9.07 4.87 4.65
CA MET A 23 10.16 4.88 3.66
C MET A 23 10.43 3.49 3.08
N LEU A 24 10.14 2.45 3.85
CA LEU A 24 10.40 1.07 3.47
C LEU A 24 9.10 0.36 3.11
N LEU A 25 9.15 -0.52 2.10
CA LEU A 25 7.99 -1.32 1.69
C LEU A 25 7.42 -2.12 2.87
N ASN A 26 8.29 -2.70 3.71
CA ASN A 26 7.85 -3.45 4.89
C ASN A 26 7.01 -2.59 5.86
N GLU A 27 7.38 -1.31 6.07
CA GLU A 27 6.61 -0.41 6.93
C GLU A 27 5.21 -0.15 6.35
N VAL A 28 5.11 0.01 5.02
CA VAL A 28 3.82 0.17 4.34
C VAL A 28 2.93 -1.05 4.54
N ILE A 29 3.52 -2.25 4.45
CA ILE A 29 2.85 -3.53 4.62
C ILE A 29 2.36 -3.70 6.05
N ASP A 30 3.18 -3.37 7.04
CA ASP A 30 2.79 -3.41 8.46
C ASP A 30 1.61 -2.47 8.73
N LYS A 31 1.68 -1.21 8.25
CA LYS A 31 0.60 -0.24 8.44
C LYS A 31 -0.69 -0.65 7.72
N THR A 32 -0.57 -1.28 6.56
CA THR A 32 -1.70 -1.81 5.78
C THR A 32 -2.30 -3.03 6.47
N GLN A 33 -1.48 -3.95 6.97
CA GLN A 33 -1.93 -5.11 7.74
C GLN A 33 -2.76 -4.68 8.96
N ASP A 34 -2.24 -3.74 9.74
CA ASP A 34 -2.93 -3.20 10.90
C ASP A 34 -4.28 -2.57 10.52
N PHE A 35 -4.33 -1.88 9.38
CA PHE A 35 -5.56 -1.29 8.87
C PHE A 35 -6.59 -2.36 8.49
N LEU A 36 -6.17 -3.37 7.71
CA LEU A 36 -7.04 -4.46 7.29
C LEU A 36 -7.61 -5.24 8.48
N LYS A 37 -6.78 -5.52 9.48
CA LYS A 37 -7.24 -6.13 10.74
C LYS A 37 -8.21 -5.20 11.49
N GLY A 38 -7.95 -3.90 11.48
CA GLY A 38 -8.82 -2.88 12.09
C GLY A 38 -10.20 -2.75 11.43
N VAL A 39 -10.32 -3.03 10.13
CA VAL A 39 -11.59 -2.99 9.39
C VAL A 39 -12.27 -4.36 9.26
N GLY A 40 -11.76 -5.40 9.94
CA GLY A 40 -12.43 -6.69 10.09
C GLY A 40 -11.89 -7.85 9.24
N TYR A 41 -10.81 -7.67 8.47
CA TYR A 41 -10.18 -8.77 7.76
C TYR A 41 -9.45 -9.72 8.72
N VAL A 42 -9.64 -11.03 8.53
CA VAL A 42 -9.02 -12.09 9.35
C VAL A 42 -7.96 -12.82 8.53
N PHE A 43 -6.70 -12.65 8.92
CA PHE A 43 -5.53 -13.30 8.34
C PHE A 43 -4.36 -13.27 9.34
N GLU A 44 -3.37 -14.15 9.17
CA GLU A 44 -2.21 -14.22 10.05
C GLU A 44 -1.22 -13.08 9.77
N GLU A 45 -0.67 -13.03 8.55
CA GLU A 45 0.34 -12.07 8.14
C GLU A 45 0.18 -11.63 6.68
N LEU A 46 0.55 -10.38 6.37
CA LEU A 46 0.63 -9.83 5.02
C LEU A 46 2.09 -9.87 4.53
N HIS A 47 2.36 -10.57 3.42
CA HIS A 47 3.69 -10.63 2.82
C HIS A 47 3.73 -9.94 1.46
N THR A 48 4.89 -9.38 1.12
CA THR A 48 5.15 -8.88 -0.24
C THR A 48 5.91 -9.90 -1.06
N GLN A 49 5.48 -10.05 -2.31
CA GLN A 49 6.22 -10.80 -3.31
C GLN A 49 6.68 -9.83 -4.41
N VAL A 50 7.96 -9.50 -4.39
CA VAL A 50 8.56 -8.62 -5.40
C VAL A 50 9.10 -9.48 -6.53
N TYR A 51 8.55 -9.30 -7.72
CA TYR A 51 9.08 -9.91 -8.94
C TYR A 51 10.08 -8.96 -9.60
N PRO A 52 11.20 -9.49 -10.13
CA PRO A 52 12.11 -8.67 -10.91
C PRO A 52 11.34 -8.12 -12.11
N LEU A 53 11.50 -6.81 -12.36
CA LEU A 53 11.02 -6.23 -13.60
C LEU A 53 11.77 -6.91 -14.76
N PRO A 54 11.08 -7.35 -15.82
CA PRO A 54 11.79 -7.81 -17.01
C PRO A 54 12.71 -6.67 -17.47
N GLN A 55 13.95 -7.01 -17.83
CA GLN A 55 14.88 -6.07 -18.46
C GLN A 55 14.35 -5.72 -19.85
N ASN A 56 13.32 -4.88 -19.90
CA ASN A 56 12.80 -4.30 -21.11
C ASN A 56 12.86 -2.79 -20.88
N ASP A 57 13.74 -2.13 -21.65
CA ASP A 57 14.07 -0.70 -21.52
C ASP A 57 12.83 0.23 -21.57
N GLU A 58 11.69 -0.28 -22.05
CA GLU A 58 10.41 0.43 -22.18
C GLU A 58 9.67 0.65 -20.85
N ILE A 59 9.82 -0.23 -19.84
CA ILE A 59 9.11 -0.10 -18.54
C ILE A 59 9.67 1.06 -17.71
N THR A 60 10.94 1.38 -17.89
CA THR A 60 11.61 2.53 -17.27
C THR A 60 10.94 3.88 -17.62
N SER A 61 10.18 3.94 -18.71
CA SER A 61 9.44 5.15 -19.11
C SER A 61 8.16 5.37 -18.29
N LEU A 62 7.48 4.30 -17.87
CA LEU A 62 6.19 4.37 -17.15
C LEU A 62 6.32 4.95 -15.73
N TYR A 63 7.51 4.88 -15.14
CA TYR A 63 7.80 5.45 -13.82
C TYR A 63 8.51 6.82 -13.88
N ARG A 64 8.83 7.32 -15.09
CA ARG A 64 9.52 8.61 -15.25
C ARG A 64 8.57 9.80 -15.07
N ASP A 65 7.27 9.60 -15.25
CA ASP A 65 6.28 10.68 -15.23
C ASP A 65 5.67 10.98 -13.84
N VAL A 66 6.17 10.35 -12.77
CA VAL A 66 5.69 10.57 -11.39
C VAL A 66 6.44 11.71 -10.67
N ASP A 67 7.51 12.24 -11.28
CA ASP A 67 8.32 13.35 -10.74
C ASP A 67 8.24 14.64 -11.61
N ASN A 68 7.04 15.19 -11.80
CA ASN A 68 6.85 16.57 -12.28
C ASN A 68 5.99 17.40 -11.33
#